data_AF-A0A9E3NPI5-F1
#
_entry.id   AF-A0A9E3NPI5-F1
#
_cell.length_a   1.000
_cell.length_b   1.000
_cell.length_c   1.000
_cell.angle_alpha   90.00
_cell.angle_beta   90.00
_cell.angle_gamma   90.00
#
_symmetry.space_group_name_H-M   'P 1'
#
loop_
_entity.id
_entity.type
_entity.pdbx_description
1 polymer ?
#
loop_
_entity_poly.entity_id
_entity_poly.type
_entity_poly.pdbx_seq_one_letter_code
_entity_poly.pdbx_strand_id
1 'polypeptide(L)'
;MAKDDEIVLPKKGKAKPSSSKTAVSSQMRKLMLVNRAVGIAFGGFVTLIGVMALVGLVTDNGWVRLLVGLVAVIVLPAFLADRVLRRTEGKGGLGLIADMFAIVLLGVALILVAAEPVTRSLFRHEGDLYAQSGSTFMARTAYFLGGVSPVFPSEKAAPAGSASASASASASSSGGK
;
A
#
# COMPACT_ATOMS: atom_id res chain seq x y z
N MET A 1 -48.79 40.47 59.51
CA MET A 1 -47.37 40.82 59.27
C MET A 1 -46.57 39.54 59.49
N ALA A 2 -45.71 39.19 58.51
CA ALA A 2 -44.76 38.05 58.43
C ALA A 2 -45.38 36.64 58.66
N LYS A 3 -45.47 35.67 57.72
CA LYS A 3 -44.57 35.17 56.67
C LYS A 3 -43.18 34.80 57.19
N ASP A 4 -43.13 33.67 57.88
CA ASP A 4 -41.91 32.94 58.16
C ASP A 4 -41.62 31.98 56.99
N ASP A 5 -40.59 32.33 56.24
CA ASP A 5 -39.97 31.56 55.18
C ASP A 5 -39.17 30.40 55.80
N GLU A 6 -39.77 29.20 55.89
CA GLU A 6 -39.02 27.99 56.23
C GLU A 6 -38.43 27.37 54.95
N ILE A 7 -37.11 27.48 54.84
CA ILE A 7 -36.27 27.10 53.73
C ILE A 7 -36.32 25.57 53.53
N VAL A 8 -37.00 25.13 52.47
CA VAL A 8 -37.00 23.74 52.02
C VAL A 8 -35.62 23.38 51.47
N LEU A 9 -34.81 22.71 52.29
CA LEU A 9 -33.54 22.10 51.89
C LEU A 9 -33.78 21.06 50.77
N PRO A 10 -33.11 21.18 49.59
CA PRO A 10 -33.22 20.17 48.54
C PRO A 10 -32.55 18.86 48.97
N LYS A 11 -33.38 17.83 49.08
CA LYS A 11 -33.03 16.42 49.28
C LYS A 11 -31.90 16.03 48.32
N LYS A 12 -30.72 15.71 48.88
CA LYS A 12 -29.51 15.23 48.20
C LYS A 12 -29.83 13.98 47.37
N GLY A 13 -30.22 14.19 46.11
CA GLY A 13 -30.45 13.13 45.15
C GLY A 13 -29.14 12.40 44.87
N LYS A 14 -29.14 11.07 44.98
CA LYS A 14 -28.06 10.22 44.48
C LYS A 14 -27.84 10.54 43.01
N ALA A 15 -26.75 11.24 42.69
CA ALA A 15 -26.29 11.38 41.32
C ALA A 15 -26.01 9.99 40.76
N LYS A 16 -26.86 9.53 39.82
CA LYS A 16 -26.54 8.38 38.99
C LYS A 16 -25.23 8.69 38.26
N PRO A 17 -24.24 7.78 38.24
CA PRO A 17 -23.09 7.96 37.37
C PRO A 17 -23.60 7.93 35.93
N SER A 18 -23.62 9.09 35.27
CA SER A 18 -23.83 9.18 33.83
C SER A 18 -22.60 8.59 33.15
N SER A 19 -22.57 7.26 33.06
CA SER A 19 -21.66 6.50 32.21
C SER A 19 -22.05 6.77 30.75
N SER A 20 -21.79 7.97 30.26
CA SER A 20 -21.76 8.26 28.83
C SER A 20 -20.49 7.64 28.28
N LYS A 21 -20.50 6.33 28.05
CA LYS A 21 -19.57 5.71 27.12
C LYS A 21 -19.90 6.32 25.76
N THR A 22 -19.10 7.27 25.31
CA THR A 22 -19.19 7.87 23.98
C THR A 22 -19.08 6.75 22.96
N ALA A 23 -20.23 6.24 22.52
CA ALA A 23 -20.31 5.16 21.56
C ALA A 23 -19.89 5.75 20.21
N VAL A 24 -18.64 5.49 19.82
CA VAL A 24 -18.12 5.83 18.49
C VAL A 24 -19.13 5.38 17.44
N SER A 25 -19.62 6.32 16.62
CA SER A 25 -20.68 6.07 15.65
C SER A 25 -20.29 4.94 14.69
N SER A 26 -21.28 4.17 14.22
CA SER A 26 -21.05 3.05 13.28
C SER A 26 -20.34 3.51 12.00
N GLN A 27 -20.58 4.75 11.56
CA GLN A 27 -19.87 5.38 10.44
C GLN A 27 -18.39 5.59 10.74
N MET A 28 -18.05 6.08 11.93
CA MET A 28 -16.67 6.32 12.33
C MET A 28 -15.88 5.01 12.46
N ARG A 29 -16.51 3.91 12.92
CA ARG A 29 -15.89 2.57 12.90
C ARG A 29 -15.59 2.06 11.49
N LYS A 30 -16.51 2.29 10.54
CA LYS A 30 -16.29 1.92 9.13
C LYS A 30 -15.12 2.71 8.53
N LEU A 31 -15.07 4.02 8.77
CA LEU A 31 -13.96 4.87 8.33
C LEU A 31 -12.61 4.40 8.89
N MET A 32 -12.55 4.08 10.18
CA MET A 32 -11.32 3.54 10.78
C MET A 32 -10.90 2.20 10.14
N LEU A 33 -11.85 1.29 9.90
CA LEU A 33 -11.57 0.01 9.24
C LEU A 33 -11.05 0.19 7.81
N VAL A 34 -11.68 1.08 7.03
CA VAL A 34 -11.25 1.37 5.65
C VAL A 34 -9.85 1.96 5.65
N ASN A 35 -9.60 2.99 6.47
CA ASN A 35 -8.30 3.66 6.49
C ASN A 35 -7.18 2.69 6.89
N ARG A 36 -7.46 1.81 7.84
CA ARG A 36 -6.54 0.76 8.28
C ARG A 36 -6.31 -0.30 7.21
N ALA A 37 -7.35 -0.72 6.51
CA ALA A 37 -7.22 -1.67 5.40
C ALA A 37 -6.36 -1.06 4.27
N VAL A 38 -6.58 0.21 3.95
CA VAL A 38 -5.76 0.95 2.97
C VAL A 38 -4.31 1.02 3.45
N GLY A 39 -4.06 1.39 4.70
CA GLY A 39 -2.70 1.47 5.26
C GLY A 39 -1.97 0.13 5.25
N ILE A 40 -2.66 -0.97 5.58
CA ILE A 40 -2.07 -2.32 5.55
C ILE A 40 -1.80 -2.77 4.11
N ALA A 41 -2.75 -2.55 3.20
CA ALA A 41 -2.61 -2.98 1.81
C ALA A 41 -1.50 -2.19 1.10
N PHE A 42 -1.54 -0.86 1.14
CA PHE A 42 -0.51 -0.02 0.52
C PHE A 42 0.83 -0.13 1.23
N GLY A 43 0.84 -0.01 2.56
CA GLY A 43 2.07 -0.13 3.34
C GLY A 43 2.72 -1.50 3.17
N GLY A 44 1.92 -2.58 3.23
CA GLY A 44 2.39 -3.94 3.03
C GLY A 44 2.96 -4.17 1.64
N PHE A 45 2.27 -3.69 0.60
CA PHE A 45 2.74 -3.83 -0.78
C PHE A 45 4.06 -3.07 -1.04
N VAL A 46 4.15 -1.81 -0.61
CA VAL A 46 5.37 -1.00 -0.78
C VAL A 46 6.52 -1.59 0.03
N THR A 47 6.26 -2.01 1.27
CA THR A 47 7.27 -2.65 2.12
C THR A 47 7.76 -3.98 1.52
N LEU A 48 6.85 -4.78 0.98
CA LEU A 48 7.19 -6.04 0.32
C LEU A 48 8.15 -5.79 -0.86
N ILE A 49 7.80 -4.85 -1.75
CA ILE A 49 8.65 -4.51 -2.89
C ILE A 49 10.01 -3.98 -2.42
N GLY A 50 10.03 -3.10 -1.42
CA GLY A 50 11.27 -2.55 -0.87
C GLY A 50 12.19 -3.62 -0.29
N VAL A 51 11.65 -4.57 0.47
CA VAL A 51 12.43 -5.69 1.01
C VAL A 51 12.88 -6.62 -0.11
N MET A 52 12.03 -6.95 -1.08
CA MET A 52 12.44 -7.77 -2.23
C MET A 52 13.59 -7.12 -3.01
N ALA A 53 13.56 -5.79 -3.21
CA ALA A 53 14.64 -5.04 -3.84
C ALA A 53 15.93 -5.12 -3.03
N LEU A 54 15.87 -4.90 -1.71
CA LEU A 54 17.02 -5.03 -0.80
C LEU A 54 17.65 -6.42 -0.82
N VAL A 55 16.82 -7.47 -0.80
CA VAL A 55 17.30 -8.87 -0.82
C VAL A 55 17.92 -9.22 -2.18
N GLY A 56 17.55 -8.53 -3.25
CA GLY A 56 18.16 -8.67 -4.57
C GLY A 56 19.61 -8.32 -4.67
N LEU A 57 20.07 -7.43 -3.79
CA LEU A 57 21.48 -7.11 -3.71
C LEU A 57 22.33 -8.30 -3.26
N VAL A 58 21.69 -9.32 -2.68
CA VAL A 58 22.38 -10.46 -2.05
C VAL A 58 22.03 -11.78 -2.73
N THR A 59 20.85 -11.90 -3.36
CA THR A 59 20.41 -13.14 -4.03
C THR A 59 19.60 -12.87 -5.29
N ASP A 60 19.94 -13.57 -6.36
CA ASP A 60 19.21 -13.53 -7.64
C ASP A 60 17.96 -14.42 -7.65
N ASN A 61 17.78 -15.26 -6.62
CA ASN A 61 16.64 -16.17 -6.54
C ASN A 61 15.35 -15.44 -6.12
N GLY A 62 14.46 -15.21 -7.08
CA GLY A 62 13.16 -14.56 -6.86
C GLY A 62 12.30 -15.22 -5.77
N TRP A 63 12.36 -16.55 -5.60
CA TRP A 63 11.61 -17.26 -4.57
C TRP A 63 12.11 -16.94 -3.16
N VAL A 64 13.43 -16.85 -2.98
CA VAL A 64 14.03 -16.47 -1.71
C VAL A 64 13.66 -15.03 -1.37
N ARG A 65 13.70 -14.13 -2.35
CA ARG A 65 13.32 -12.73 -2.18
C ARG A 65 11.87 -12.59 -1.75
N LEU A 66 10.97 -13.32 -2.40
CA LEU A 66 9.54 -13.34 -2.05
C LEU A 66 9.32 -13.87 -0.63
N LEU A 67 9.95 -15.00 -0.29
CA LEU A 67 9.82 -15.61 1.04
C LEU A 67 10.33 -14.67 2.12
N VAL A 68 11.53 -14.11 1.96
CA VAL A 68 12.13 -13.17 2.91
C VAL A 68 11.29 -11.89 3.02
N GLY A 69 10.82 -11.36 1.90
CA GLY A 69 9.93 -10.20 1.86
C GLY A 69 8.64 -10.43 2.64
N LEU A 70 7.98 -11.57 2.40
CA LEU A 70 6.73 -11.92 3.09
C LEU A 70 6.96 -12.12 4.59
N VAL A 71 8.05 -12.80 4.95
CA VAL A 71 8.45 -12.99 6.36
C VAL A 71 8.69 -11.65 7.02
N ALA A 72 9.44 -10.73 6.40
CA ALA A 72 9.72 -9.41 6.97
C ALA A 72 8.42 -8.59 7.17
N VAL A 73 7.53 -8.59 6.17
CA VAL A 73 6.25 -7.84 6.21
C VAL A 73 5.33 -8.34 7.32
N ILE A 74 5.38 -9.62 7.69
CA ILE A 74 4.54 -10.19 8.75
C ILE A 74 5.24 -10.13 10.11
N VAL A 75 6.48 -10.59 10.18
CA VAL A 75 7.22 -10.77 11.44
C VAL A 75 7.53 -9.42 12.08
N LEU A 76 7.91 -8.40 11.32
CA LEU A 76 8.26 -7.09 11.86
C LEU A 76 7.08 -6.44 12.61
N PRO A 77 5.90 -6.23 12.00
CA PRO A 77 4.76 -5.68 12.73
C PRO A 77 4.21 -6.63 13.80
N ALA A 78 4.28 -7.95 13.60
CA ALA A 78 3.87 -8.92 14.64
C ALA A 78 4.76 -8.84 15.89
N PHE A 79 6.08 -8.70 15.71
CA PHE A 79 7.03 -8.55 16.81
C PHE A 79 6.79 -7.25 17.58
N LEU A 80 6.52 -6.14 16.87
CA LEU A 80 6.16 -4.87 17.51
C LEU A 80 4.82 -4.97 18.25
N ALA A 81 3.83 -5.63 17.65
CA ALA A 81 2.54 -5.86 18.28
C ALA A 81 2.68 -6.68 19.58
N ASP A 82 3.47 -7.76 19.59
CA ASP A 82 3.74 -8.55 20.81
C ASP A 82 4.44 -7.70 21.88
N ARG A 83 5.43 -6.90 21.48
CA ARG A 83 6.15 -5.99 22.38
C ARG A 83 5.22 -4.97 23.04
N VAL A 84 4.32 -4.37 22.25
CA VAL A 84 3.33 -3.39 22.74
C VAL A 84 2.27 -4.06 23.60
N LEU A 85 1.82 -5.26 23.24
CA LEU A 85 0.81 -6.01 23.99
C LEU A 85 1.34 -6.40 25.38
N ARG A 86 2.60 -6.83 25.47
CA ARG A 86 3.28 -7.10 26.74
C ARG A 86 3.39 -5.86 27.62
N ARG A 87 3.62 -4.67 27.03
CA ARG A 87 3.69 -3.40 27.78
C ARG A 87 2.34 -2.91 28.28
N THR A 88 1.25 -3.26 27.60
CA THR A 88 -0.11 -2.84 27.97
C THR A 88 -0.83 -3.87 28.85
N GLU A 89 -0.12 -4.86 29.39
CA GLU A 89 -0.69 -5.97 30.17
C GLU A 89 -1.83 -6.69 29.44
N GLY A 90 -1.74 -6.79 28.11
CA GLY A 90 -2.80 -7.40 27.29
C GLY A 90 -4.07 -6.56 27.13
N LYS A 91 -4.10 -5.29 27.57
CA LYS A 91 -5.28 -4.39 27.46
C LYS A 91 -5.55 -3.88 26.03
N GLY A 92 -5.01 -4.52 24.99
CA GLY A 92 -5.21 -4.17 23.59
C GLY A 92 -6.01 -5.25 22.86
N GLY A 93 -7.17 -4.92 22.30
CA GLY A 93 -7.92 -5.83 21.43
C GLY A 93 -7.29 -5.99 20.05
N LEU A 94 -7.89 -6.81 19.17
CA LEU A 94 -7.55 -6.92 17.74
C LEU A 94 -7.46 -5.55 17.04
N GLY A 95 -8.28 -4.60 17.51
CA GLY A 95 -8.27 -3.20 17.11
C GLY A 95 -6.97 -2.44 17.42
N LEU A 96 -6.13 -2.87 18.36
CA LEU A 96 -4.81 -2.26 18.55
C LEU A 96 -3.76 -2.92 17.64
N ILE A 97 -3.81 -4.25 17.50
CA ILE A 97 -2.83 -5.02 16.73
C ILE A 97 -2.78 -4.57 15.28
N ALA A 98 -3.92 -4.57 14.59
CA ALA A 98 -3.90 -4.14 13.19
C ALA A 98 -3.65 -2.62 13.00
N ASP A 99 -3.77 -1.76 14.03
CA ASP A 99 -3.41 -0.33 13.94
C ASP A 99 -1.88 -0.24 13.99
N MET A 100 -1.24 -1.08 14.80
CA MET A 100 0.21 -1.27 14.76
C MET A 100 0.68 -1.80 13.40
N PHE A 101 0.00 -2.80 12.80
CA PHE A 101 0.34 -3.24 11.45
C PHE A 101 0.24 -2.09 10.44
N ALA A 102 -0.86 -1.34 10.45
CA ALA A 102 -1.05 -0.22 9.54
C ALA A 102 0.04 0.84 9.72
N ILE A 103 0.32 1.27 10.96
CA ILE A 103 1.30 2.32 11.26
C ILE A 103 2.73 1.86 10.93
N VAL A 104 3.11 0.63 11.28
CA VAL A 104 4.46 0.11 11.02
C VAL A 104 4.70 -0.06 9.53
N LEU A 105 3.77 -0.69 8.81
CA LEU A 105 3.92 -0.90 7.37
C LEU A 105 3.89 0.42 6.61
N LEU A 106 3.00 1.34 6.99
CA LEU A 106 2.98 2.67 6.39
C LEU A 106 4.25 3.46 6.71
N GLY A 107 4.74 3.40 7.95
CA GLY A 107 5.98 4.06 8.35
C GLY A 107 7.19 3.56 7.56
N VAL A 108 7.33 2.24 7.40
CA VAL A 108 8.40 1.65 6.58
C VAL A 108 8.25 2.05 5.12
N ALA A 109 7.04 2.00 4.57
CA ALA A 109 6.78 2.46 3.21
C ALA A 109 7.17 3.93 3.01
N LEU A 110 6.82 4.81 3.95
CA LEU A 110 7.19 6.23 3.89
C LEU A 110 8.71 6.42 3.98
N ILE A 111 9.42 5.65 4.80
CA ILE A 111 10.89 5.70 4.87
C ILE A 111 11.50 5.26 3.53
N LEU A 112 10.99 4.19 2.92
CA LEU A 112 11.46 3.71 1.62
C LEU A 112 11.22 4.73 0.50
N VAL A 113 10.07 5.40 0.53
CA VAL A 113 9.74 6.48 -0.41
C VAL A 113 10.62 7.71 -0.15
N ALA A 114 10.81 8.11 1.11
CA ALA A 114 11.69 9.23 1.47
C ALA A 114 13.16 8.96 1.13
N ALA A 115 13.57 7.68 1.09
CA ALA A 115 14.89 7.25 0.63
C ALA A 115 15.03 7.21 -0.90
N GLU A 116 14.09 7.79 -1.66
CA GLU A 116 14.07 7.91 -3.12
C GLU A 116 15.45 8.13 -3.79
N PRO A 117 16.31 9.07 -3.35
CA PRO A 117 17.58 9.30 -4.04
C PRO A 117 18.53 8.10 -3.98
N VAL A 118 18.41 7.25 -2.96
CA VAL A 118 19.23 6.03 -2.80
C VAL A 118 18.55 4.83 -3.43
N THR A 119 17.21 4.75 -3.36
CA THR A 119 16.45 3.60 -3.86
C THR A 119 16.23 3.61 -5.37
N ARG A 120 16.29 4.79 -6.02
CA ARG A 120 16.13 4.91 -7.48
C ARG A 120 17.17 4.11 -8.29
N SER A 121 18.44 4.09 -7.89
CA SER A 121 19.47 3.30 -8.59
C SER A 121 19.24 1.80 -8.42
N LEU A 122 18.82 1.40 -7.23
CA LEU A 122 18.45 0.05 -6.83
C LEU A 122 17.26 -0.49 -7.64
N PHE A 123 16.18 0.29 -7.76
CA PHE A 123 15.00 -0.09 -8.54
C PHE A 123 15.27 -0.16 -10.05
N ARG A 124 16.20 0.65 -10.58
CA ARG A 124 16.63 0.55 -11.98
C ARG A 124 17.37 -0.74 -12.25
N HIS A 125 18.33 -1.09 -11.40
CA HIS A 125 19.06 -2.35 -11.50
C HIS A 125 18.12 -3.55 -11.45
N GLU A 126 17.11 -3.47 -10.58
CA GLU A 126 16.10 -4.50 -10.45
C GLU A 126 15.18 -4.61 -11.69
N GLY A 127 14.82 -3.46 -12.27
CA GLY A 127 14.10 -3.42 -13.54
C GLY A 127 14.88 -4.09 -14.67
N ASP A 128 16.20 -3.90 -14.71
CA ASP A 128 17.09 -4.53 -15.68
C ASP A 128 17.12 -6.06 -15.49
N LEU A 129 17.18 -6.54 -14.24
CA LEU A 129 17.14 -7.98 -13.93
C LEU A 129 15.81 -8.61 -14.34
N TYR A 130 14.67 -7.97 -14.05
CA TYR A 130 13.36 -8.48 -14.49
C TYR A 130 13.18 -8.42 -16.00
N ALA A 131 13.77 -7.43 -16.67
CA ALA A 131 13.78 -7.35 -18.12
C ALA A 131 14.60 -8.49 -18.73
N GLN A 132 15.76 -8.81 -18.15
CA GLN A 132 16.61 -9.95 -18.57
C GLN A 132 15.92 -11.30 -18.31
N SER A 133 15.17 -11.43 -17.22
CA SER A 133 14.40 -12.63 -16.89
C SER A 133 13.09 -12.74 -17.70
N GLY A 134 12.81 -11.80 -18.60
CA GLY A 134 11.61 -11.80 -19.46
C GLY A 134 10.30 -11.35 -18.78
N SER A 135 10.35 -10.88 -17.53
CA SER A 135 9.17 -10.41 -16.79
C SER A 135 8.91 -8.93 -17.02
N THR A 136 8.23 -8.61 -18.12
CA THR A 136 7.94 -7.22 -18.53
C THR A 136 7.06 -6.47 -17.53
N PHE A 137 6.12 -7.15 -16.87
CA PHE A 137 5.26 -6.53 -15.85
C PHE A 137 6.07 -6.08 -14.63
N MET A 138 6.89 -6.98 -14.07
CA MET A 138 7.71 -6.66 -12.91
C MET A 138 8.79 -5.63 -13.24
N ALA A 139 9.36 -5.70 -14.45
CA ALA A 139 10.28 -4.68 -14.93
C ALA A 139 9.60 -3.30 -14.99
N ARG A 140 8.40 -3.19 -15.58
CA ARG A 140 7.64 -1.92 -15.61
C ARG A 140 7.37 -1.38 -14.21
N THR A 141 6.95 -2.23 -13.29
CA THR A 141 6.70 -1.82 -11.90
C THR A 141 7.99 -1.33 -11.25
N ALA A 142 9.09 -2.07 -11.38
CA ALA A 142 10.39 -1.66 -10.82
C ALA A 142 10.89 -0.34 -11.41
N TYR A 143 10.82 -0.16 -12.73
CA TYR A 143 11.21 1.11 -13.35
C TYR A 143 10.29 2.27 -12.97
N PHE A 144 8.98 2.04 -12.89
CA PHE A 144 8.02 3.06 -12.45
C PHE A 144 8.33 3.53 -11.02
N LEU A 145 8.64 2.59 -10.11
CA LEU A 145 9.13 2.93 -8.77
C LEU A 145 10.50 3.64 -8.79
N GLY A 146 11.36 3.32 -9.76
CA GLY A 146 12.62 4.02 -10.01
C GLY A 146 12.48 5.38 -10.70
N GLY A 147 11.25 5.84 -10.97
CA GLY A 147 10.96 7.10 -11.64
C GLY A 147 11.34 7.11 -13.12
N VAL A 148 11.38 5.95 -13.77
CA VAL A 148 11.75 5.81 -15.19
C VAL A 148 10.62 5.10 -15.94
N SER A 149 10.28 5.60 -17.13
CA SER A 149 9.32 4.94 -18.02
C SER A 149 10.08 4.20 -19.13
N PRO A 150 10.25 2.89 -19.04
CA PRO A 150 10.95 2.08 -20.03
C PRO A 150 10.04 1.84 -21.26
N VAL A 151 10.58 2.00 -22.45
CA VAL A 151 9.91 1.56 -23.69
C VAL A 151 10.41 0.16 -24.01
N PHE A 152 9.58 -0.85 -23.79
CA PHE A 152 9.93 -2.24 -24.14
C PHE A 152 9.73 -2.47 -25.64
N PRO A 153 10.62 -3.22 -26.33
CA PRO A 153 10.55 -3.45 -27.77
C PRO A 153 9.21 -4.04 -28.27
N SER A 154 8.48 -4.75 -27.40
CA SER A 154 7.15 -5.29 -27.70
C SER A 154 6.05 -4.23 -27.88
N GLU A 155 6.29 -2.97 -27.48
CA GLU A 155 5.38 -1.83 -27.73
C GLU A 155 5.74 -1.04 -29.00
N LYS A 156 6.90 -1.29 -29.63
CA LYS A 156 7.30 -0.64 -30.89
C LYS A 156 6.60 -1.24 -32.13
N ALA A 157 5.46 -1.90 -31.94
CA ALA A 157 4.64 -2.47 -33.01
C ALA A 157 3.16 -2.06 -32.86
N ALA A 158 2.89 -0.79 -32.58
CA ALA A 158 1.74 -0.18 -33.23
C ALA A 158 2.25 0.34 -34.59
N PRO A 159 1.87 -0.26 -35.73
CA PRO A 159 2.14 0.37 -37.01
C PRO A 159 1.48 1.73 -36.95
N ALA A 160 2.29 2.78 -37.07
CA ALA A 160 1.80 4.09 -37.43
C ALA A 160 1.02 3.89 -38.73
N GLY A 161 -0.30 4.01 -38.67
CA GLY A 161 -1.17 4.12 -39.84
C GLY A 161 -0.87 5.44 -40.54
N SER A 162 0.33 5.55 -41.14
CA SER A 162 0.66 6.58 -42.10
C SER A 162 0.06 6.15 -43.43
N ALA A 163 -0.90 6.96 -43.85
CA ALA A 163 -1.45 7.00 -45.19
C ALA A 163 -0.35 7.06 -46.27
N SER A 164 -0.80 6.69 -47.48
CA SER A 164 -0.18 6.94 -48.79
C SER A 164 0.68 5.82 -49.36
N ALA A 165 0.05 5.02 -50.23
CA ALA A 165 0.71 4.47 -51.40
C ALA A 165 -0.27 4.52 -52.57
N SER A 166 -0.17 5.60 -53.34
CA SER A 166 -0.60 5.65 -54.73
C SER A 166 0.00 4.46 -55.48
N ALA A 167 -0.84 3.66 -56.13
CA ALA A 167 -0.40 2.71 -57.15
C ALA A 167 -1.21 2.95 -58.42
N SER A 168 -0.68 3.83 -59.28
CA SER A 168 -0.91 3.74 -60.71
C SER A 168 -0.31 2.43 -61.20
N ALA A 169 -1.14 1.56 -61.78
CA ALA A 169 -0.66 0.49 -62.66
C ALA A 169 -1.62 0.37 -63.84
N SER A 170 -1.18 0.95 -64.95
CA SER A 170 -1.70 0.82 -66.30
C SER A 170 -1.28 -0.50 -66.95
N ALA A 171 -2.19 -1.03 -67.80
CA ALA A 171 -2.00 -2.03 -68.87
C ALA A 171 -1.79 -3.50 -68.43
N SER A 172 -2.34 -4.55 -69.07
CA SER A 172 -2.73 -4.75 -70.48
C SER A 172 -3.63 -6.00 -70.65
N SER A 173 -4.22 -6.10 -71.85
CA SER A 173 -5.20 -7.02 -72.44
C SER A 173 -4.97 -8.55 -72.43
N SER A 174 -6.06 -9.32 -72.36
CA SER A 174 -6.48 -10.47 -73.23
C SER A 174 -7.76 -11.08 -72.60
N GLY A 175 -8.83 -11.56 -73.24
CA GLY A 175 -9.09 -12.09 -74.58
C GLY A 175 -9.80 -13.46 -74.41
N GLY A 176 -11.09 -13.55 -74.73
CA GLY A 176 -11.90 -14.80 -74.79
C GLY A 176 -13.07 -14.80 -73.80
N LYS A 177 -14.35 -14.96 -74.17
CA LYS A 177 -14.99 -15.56 -75.35
C LYS A 177 -16.11 -14.66 -75.88
#